data_AF-A0A355GA81-F1
#
_entry.id   AF-A0A355GA81-F1
#
_cell.length_a   1.000
_cell.length_b   1.000
_cell.length_c   1.000
_cell.angle_alpha   90.00
_cell.angle_beta   90.00
_cell.angle_gamma   90.00
#
_symmetry.space_group_name_H-M   'P 1'
#
loop_
_entity.id
_entity.type
_entity.pdbx_description
1 polymer ?
#
loop_
_entity_poly.entity_id
_entity_poly.type
_entity_poly.pdbx_seq_one_letter_code
_entity_poly.pdbx_strand_id
1 'polypeptide(L)'
;FVLPGKEGELGGAGSTADRQFRFQDMKEYQPLLMSRRDYDAERSASKFRSSIWKVIVTLNPHLDKQLNIRELYYPLTQKEFFEVGSKEVPKAIRAMGLLQKAVEILESIEPLRAQEKSSRWRAAYDLALAQCLAYRVRLFQYCLAMDKHAKNMPVPKDKKTNVWSVHRRKEMLPPDPEQVKLTKVSTEELDKQLKKSEAQYKLVIKEHPGTPWAQRAEYELRQGFGMYFAEDFRDPRYDGVGKDIKLPKL
;
A
#
# COMPACT_ATOMS: atom_id res chain seq x y z
N PHE A 1 15.84 -1.22 5.24
CA PHE A 1 16.83 -0.98 4.18
C PHE A 1 18.02 -1.86 4.51
N VAL A 2 18.42 -2.74 3.61
CA VAL A 2 19.63 -3.54 3.79
C VAL A 2 20.76 -2.77 3.12
N LEU A 3 21.82 -2.48 3.87
CA LEU A 3 22.99 -1.81 3.33
C LEU A 3 23.77 -2.81 2.46
N PRO A 4 24.52 -2.34 1.45
CA PRO A 4 25.38 -3.21 0.67
C PRO A 4 26.45 -3.85 1.57
N GLY A 5 26.34 -5.16 1.78
CA GLY A 5 27.23 -5.98 2.61
C GLY A 5 27.10 -7.46 2.27
N LYS A 6 28.12 -8.26 2.60
CA LYS A 6 28.07 -9.73 2.47
C LYS A 6 27.24 -10.30 3.63
N GLU A 7 25.92 -10.20 3.53
CA GLU A 7 25.01 -10.82 4.49
C GLU A 7 24.64 -12.23 3.99
N GLY A 8 25.10 -13.26 4.72
CA GLY A 8 24.87 -14.66 4.37
C GLY A 8 23.61 -15.29 5.00
N GLU A 9 23.00 -14.63 5.99
CA GLU A 9 21.95 -15.24 6.83
C GLU A 9 20.74 -14.32 7.03
N LEU A 10 20.19 -13.78 5.94
CA LEU A 10 18.92 -13.06 6.02
C LEU A 10 17.78 -14.06 6.26
N GLY A 11 17.06 -13.96 7.38
CA GLY A 11 15.83 -14.72 7.65
C GLY A 11 14.56 -14.02 7.14
N GLY A 12 13.46 -14.76 6.97
CA GLY A 12 12.12 -14.24 6.64
C GLY A 12 11.77 -14.20 5.14
N ALA A 13 10.58 -13.69 4.78
CA ALA A 13 9.99 -13.80 3.44
C ALA A 13 10.77 -13.15 2.28
N GLY A 14 11.86 -12.43 2.56
CA GLY A 14 12.75 -11.92 1.52
C GLY A 14 14.16 -12.54 1.53
N SER A 15 14.42 -13.54 2.38
CA SER A 15 15.72 -14.23 2.45
C SER A 15 16.17 -14.78 1.10
N THR A 16 15.21 -15.17 0.27
CA THR A 16 15.38 -15.71 -1.09
C THR A 16 15.38 -14.65 -2.18
N ALA A 17 15.12 -13.39 -1.85
CA ALA A 17 15.17 -12.33 -2.84
C ALA A 17 16.65 -11.98 -3.07
N ASP A 18 17.08 -11.92 -4.34
CA ASP A 18 18.39 -11.43 -4.80
C ASP A 18 18.58 -9.94 -4.45
N ARG A 19 18.52 -9.59 -3.16
CA ARG A 19 18.50 -8.23 -2.60
C ARG A 19 19.88 -7.62 -2.50
N GLN A 20 20.76 -7.95 -3.44
CA GLN A 20 22.06 -7.31 -3.56
C GLN A 20 21.93 -6.14 -4.54
N PHE A 21 21.46 -4.99 -4.03
CA PHE A 21 21.57 -3.75 -4.79
C PHE A 21 23.05 -3.43 -4.99
N ARG A 22 23.46 -3.18 -6.23
CA ARG A 22 24.86 -2.85 -6.50
C ARG A 22 25.19 -1.54 -5.78
N PHE A 23 26.34 -1.51 -5.12
CA PHE A 23 26.78 -0.32 -4.39
C PHE A 23 26.80 0.94 -5.29
N GLN A 24 27.21 0.77 -6.55
CA GLN A 24 27.25 1.85 -7.54
C GLN A 24 25.87 2.48 -7.77
N ASP A 25 24.83 1.65 -7.90
CA ASP A 25 23.44 2.09 -8.13
C ASP A 25 22.89 2.83 -6.89
N MET A 26 23.35 2.45 -5.69
CA MET A 26 22.86 2.99 -4.42
C MET A 26 23.64 4.19 -3.88
N LYS A 27 24.78 4.55 -4.48
CA LYS A 27 25.70 5.58 -3.96
C LYS A 27 25.00 6.92 -3.71
N GLU A 28 24.14 7.36 -4.63
CA GLU A 28 23.38 8.63 -4.50
C GLU A 28 22.13 8.53 -3.62
N TYR A 29 21.73 7.31 -3.24
CA TYR A 29 20.50 7.04 -2.49
C TYR A 29 20.74 6.75 -1.01
N GLN A 30 22.01 6.85 -0.59
CA GLN A 30 22.42 6.62 0.78
C GLN A 30 21.70 7.57 1.74
N PRO A 31 21.36 7.09 2.95
CA PRO A 31 20.78 7.95 3.97
C PRO A 31 21.79 9.01 4.40
N LEU A 32 21.29 10.19 4.79
CA LEU A 32 22.11 11.20 5.43
C LEU A 32 22.45 10.71 6.85
N LEU A 33 23.74 10.51 7.13
CA LEU A 33 24.24 10.06 8.43
C LEU A 33 24.48 11.25 9.37
N MET A 34 23.47 12.11 9.49
CA MET A 34 23.50 13.32 10.32
C MET A 34 22.67 13.15 11.60
N SER A 35 22.79 14.08 12.55
CA SER A 35 21.97 14.06 13.75
C SER A 35 20.49 14.22 13.38
N ARG A 36 19.60 13.64 14.18
CA ARG A 36 18.14 13.74 13.92
C ARG A 36 17.66 15.19 13.89
N ARG A 37 18.22 16.04 14.76
CA ARG A 37 17.87 17.46 14.83
C ARG A 37 18.25 18.20 13.53
N ASP A 38 19.45 17.93 13.02
CA ASP A 38 19.93 18.57 11.79
C ASP A 38 19.14 18.08 10.58
N TYR A 39 18.84 16.78 10.53
CA TYR A 39 17.97 16.20 9.50
C TYR A 39 16.58 16.83 9.50
N ASP A 40 15.97 16.97 10.67
CA ASP A 40 14.63 17.56 10.81
C ASP A 40 14.65 19.03 10.38
N ALA A 41 15.70 19.78 10.71
CA ALA A 41 15.87 21.17 10.28
C ALA A 41 16.04 21.29 8.76
N GLU A 42 16.93 20.50 8.16
CA GLU A 42 17.19 20.52 6.71
C GLU A 42 15.95 20.10 5.91
N ARG A 43 15.27 19.03 6.34
CA ARG A 43 14.02 18.59 5.70
C ARG A 43 12.94 19.68 5.80
N SER A 44 12.81 20.31 6.96
CA SER A 44 11.76 21.32 7.20
C SER A 44 12.02 22.63 6.45
N ALA A 45 13.28 22.95 6.12
CA ALA A 45 13.62 24.09 5.28
C ALA A 45 13.21 23.91 3.81
N SER A 46 13.08 22.66 3.33
CA SER A 46 12.62 22.37 1.97
C SER A 46 11.10 22.17 1.93
N LYS A 47 10.40 23.00 1.14
CA LYS A 47 8.97 22.84 0.88
C LYS A 47 8.67 21.46 0.26
N PHE A 48 9.52 21.00 -0.65
CA PHE A 48 9.38 19.70 -1.31
C PHE A 48 9.41 18.55 -0.28
N ARG A 49 10.47 18.48 0.53
CA ARG A 49 10.65 17.42 1.53
C ARG A 49 9.60 17.48 2.64
N SER A 50 9.24 18.69 3.06
CA SER A 50 8.20 18.90 4.08
C SER A 50 6.82 18.44 3.63
N SER A 51 6.45 18.68 2.37
CA SER A 51 5.18 18.22 1.80
C SER A 51 5.13 16.69 1.69
N ILE A 52 6.20 16.05 1.24
CA ILE A 52 6.31 14.57 1.22
C ILE A 52 6.17 14.01 2.65
N TRP A 53 6.87 14.61 3.62
CA TRP A 53 6.76 14.21 5.01
C TRP A 53 5.34 14.35 5.57
N LYS A 54 4.65 15.45 5.25
CA LYS A 54 3.26 15.66 5.65
C LYS A 54 2.36 14.54 5.13
N VAL A 55 2.54 14.11 3.87
CA VAL A 55 1.82 12.97 3.30
C VAL A 55 2.12 11.69 4.07
N ILE A 56 3.39 11.40 4.34
CA ILE A 56 3.82 10.22 5.11
C ILE A 56 3.16 10.17 6.49
N VAL A 57 3.18 11.29 7.23
CA VAL A 57 2.58 11.36 8.57
C VAL A 57 1.05 11.22 8.51
N THR A 58 0.40 11.88 7.55
CA THR A 58 -1.06 11.84 7.39
C THR A 58 -1.56 10.45 7.07
N LEU A 59 -0.79 9.68 6.28
CA LEU A 59 -1.14 8.33 5.85
C LEU A 59 -0.52 7.24 6.74
N ASN A 60 -0.05 7.57 7.95
CA ASN A 60 0.61 6.62 8.83
C ASN A 60 -0.42 5.80 9.66
N PRO A 61 -0.56 4.49 9.42
CA PRO A 61 -1.52 3.66 10.14
C PRO A 61 -1.19 3.42 11.62
N HIS A 62 0.04 3.69 12.06
CA HIS A 62 0.42 3.63 13.47
C HIS A 62 -0.09 4.85 14.26
N LEU A 63 -0.27 5.99 13.59
CA LEU A 63 -0.85 7.19 14.17
C LEU A 63 -2.37 7.20 14.02
N ASP A 64 -2.86 6.75 12.87
CA ASP A 64 -4.28 6.63 12.58
C ASP A 64 -4.67 5.17 12.31
N LYS A 65 -5.20 4.52 13.35
CA LYS A 65 -5.62 3.12 13.27
C LYS A 65 -6.76 2.88 12.27
N GLN A 66 -7.51 3.91 11.87
CA GLN A 66 -8.56 3.76 10.86
C GLN A 66 -8.02 3.51 9.46
N LEU A 67 -6.72 3.74 9.22
CA LEU A 67 -6.06 3.40 7.97
C LEU A 67 -5.69 1.91 7.87
N ASN A 68 -5.79 1.15 8.97
CA ASN A 68 -5.65 -0.29 8.95
C ASN A 68 -6.96 -0.92 8.46
N ILE A 69 -7.05 -1.08 7.14
CA ILE A 69 -8.15 -1.80 6.49
C ILE A 69 -7.92 -3.29 6.66
N ARG A 70 -8.92 -4.01 7.14
CA ARG A 70 -8.85 -5.46 7.27
C ARG A 70 -8.81 -6.11 5.89
N GLU A 71 -7.78 -6.91 5.61
CA GLU A 71 -7.73 -7.74 4.40
C GLU A 71 -8.05 -9.22 4.71
N LEU A 72 -7.81 -9.69 5.94
CA LEU A 72 -7.85 -11.11 6.27
C LEU A 72 -9.00 -11.50 7.21
N TYR A 73 -9.37 -12.77 7.15
CA TYR A 73 -10.16 -13.49 8.15
C TYR A 73 -11.60 -13.02 8.33
N TYR A 74 -12.28 -12.63 7.26
CA TYR A 74 -13.70 -12.30 7.27
C TYR A 74 -14.57 -13.52 7.64
N PRO A 75 -15.67 -13.32 8.40
CA PRO A 75 -16.57 -14.41 8.77
C PRO A 75 -17.24 -15.07 7.56
N LEU A 76 -17.55 -16.37 7.67
CA LEU A 76 -18.30 -17.11 6.66
C LEU A 76 -19.81 -16.79 6.68
N THR A 77 -20.34 -16.40 7.84
CA THR A 77 -21.79 -16.15 7.95
C THR A 77 -22.12 -14.76 7.41
N GLN A 78 -23.25 -14.67 6.71
CA GLN A 78 -23.62 -13.43 6.00
C GLN A 78 -23.82 -12.27 6.99
N LYS A 79 -24.50 -12.54 8.11
CA LYS A 79 -24.77 -11.54 9.15
C LYS A 79 -23.47 -10.98 9.73
N GLU A 80 -22.55 -11.84 10.16
CA GLU A 80 -21.27 -11.40 10.75
C GLU A 80 -20.38 -10.72 9.70
N PHE A 81 -20.40 -11.20 8.45
CA PHE A 81 -19.72 -10.55 7.34
C PHE A 81 -20.21 -9.11 7.15
N PHE A 82 -21.53 -8.89 7.13
CA PHE A 82 -22.10 -7.54 7.04
C PHE A 82 -21.74 -6.67 8.23
N GLU A 83 -21.77 -7.20 9.45
CA GLU A 83 -21.37 -6.46 10.65
C GLU A 83 -19.92 -5.99 10.57
N VAL A 84 -19.00 -6.83 10.09
CA VAL A 84 -17.59 -6.45 9.87
C VAL A 84 -17.48 -5.47 8.69
N GLY A 85 -18.12 -5.76 7.56
CA GLY A 85 -18.06 -4.94 6.36
C GLY A 85 -18.58 -3.52 6.56
N SER A 86 -19.64 -3.35 7.36
CA SER A 86 -20.20 -2.04 7.72
C SER A 86 -19.21 -1.13 8.48
N LYS A 87 -18.18 -1.71 9.11
CA LYS A 87 -17.10 -0.98 9.79
C LYS A 87 -15.90 -0.73 8.89
N GLU A 88 -15.57 -1.68 8.02
CA GLU A 88 -14.36 -1.61 7.18
C GLU A 88 -14.56 -0.79 5.90
N VAL A 89 -15.73 -0.83 5.28
CA VAL A 89 -16.02 -0.04 4.05
C VAL A 89 -15.91 1.47 4.30
N PRO A 90 -16.49 2.05 5.37
CA PRO A 90 -16.31 3.48 5.67
C PRO A 90 -14.85 3.89 5.91
N LYS A 91 -14.04 3.02 6.52
CA LYS A 91 -12.60 3.26 6.67
C LYS A 91 -11.90 3.35 5.32
N ALA A 92 -12.21 2.44 4.39
CA ALA A 92 -11.66 2.46 3.04
C ALA A 92 -12.06 3.74 2.30
N ILE A 93 -13.33 4.17 2.40
CA ILE A 93 -13.81 5.42 1.80
C ILE A 93 -13.07 6.64 2.39
N ARG A 94 -12.90 6.70 3.71
CA ARG A 94 -12.11 7.76 4.35
C ARG A 94 -10.67 7.77 3.87
N ALA A 95 -10.02 6.61 3.79
CA ALA A 95 -8.65 6.48 3.30
C ALA A 95 -8.52 6.93 1.83
N MET A 96 -9.49 6.62 0.97
CA MET A 96 -9.51 7.15 -0.41
C MET A 96 -9.55 8.68 -0.46
N GLY A 97 -10.28 9.32 0.45
CA GLY A 97 -10.34 10.78 0.56
C GLY A 97 -9.02 11.39 1.04
N LEU A 98 -8.33 10.74 1.98
CA LEU A 98 -7.01 11.17 2.43
C LEU A 98 -5.95 10.99 1.35
N LEU A 99 -6.01 9.90 0.59
CA LEU A 99 -5.13 9.66 -0.55
C LEU A 99 -5.32 10.70 -1.65
N GLN A 100 -6.55 11.12 -1.92
CA GLN A 100 -6.82 12.20 -2.88
C GLN A 100 -6.14 13.51 -2.46
N LYS A 101 -6.29 13.91 -1.19
CA LYS A 101 -5.60 15.09 -0.65
C LYS A 101 -4.08 14.95 -0.72
N ALA A 102 -3.55 13.73 -0.49
CA ALA A 102 -2.13 13.46 -0.61
C ALA A 102 -1.64 13.60 -2.06
N VAL A 103 -2.40 13.09 -3.04
CA VAL A 103 -2.12 13.26 -4.47
C VAL A 103 -2.10 14.74 -4.82
N GLU A 104 -3.10 15.52 -4.41
CA GLU A 104 -3.15 16.97 -4.65
C GLU A 104 -1.92 17.70 -4.08
N ILE A 105 -1.49 17.34 -2.86
CA ILE A 105 -0.27 17.90 -2.25
C ILE A 105 0.96 17.55 -3.09
N LEU A 106 1.11 16.29 -3.49
CA LEU A 106 2.26 15.82 -4.25
C LEU A 106 2.30 16.46 -5.64
N GLU A 107 1.18 16.51 -6.36
CA GLU A 107 1.09 17.17 -7.67
C GLU A 107 1.41 18.67 -7.57
N SER A 108 0.99 19.35 -6.48
CA SER A 108 1.29 20.77 -6.29
C SER A 108 2.79 21.09 -6.14
N ILE A 109 3.59 20.10 -5.74
CA ILE A 109 5.05 20.24 -5.57
C ILE A 109 5.84 19.60 -6.72
N GLU A 110 5.17 19.08 -7.76
CA GLU A 110 5.83 18.46 -8.92
C GLU A 110 6.91 19.36 -9.55
N PRO A 111 6.70 20.69 -9.73
CA PRO A 111 7.74 21.57 -10.29
C PRO A 111 9.01 21.65 -9.43
N LEU A 112 8.90 21.39 -8.13
CA LEU A 112 10.04 21.40 -7.20
C LEU A 112 10.89 20.13 -7.31
N ARG A 113 10.37 19.05 -7.91
CA ARG A 113 11.11 17.80 -8.13
C ARG A 113 12.40 18.03 -8.91
N ALA A 114 12.35 18.85 -9.95
CA ALA A 114 13.51 19.15 -10.80
C ALA A 114 14.60 19.97 -10.08
N GLN A 115 14.24 20.68 -9.01
CA GLN A 115 15.15 21.50 -8.20
C GLN A 115 15.76 20.71 -7.03
N GLU A 116 15.20 19.55 -6.69
CA GLU A 116 15.70 18.71 -5.60
C GLU A 116 16.99 18.00 -6.01
N LYS A 117 18.07 18.30 -5.30
CA LYS A 117 19.41 17.74 -5.56
C LYS A 117 19.52 16.28 -5.12
N SER A 118 18.74 15.85 -4.13
CA SER A 118 18.82 14.50 -3.61
C SER A 118 18.05 13.50 -4.47
N SER A 119 18.77 12.58 -5.13
CA SER A 119 18.19 11.46 -5.88
C SER A 119 17.27 10.59 -5.00
N ARG A 120 17.61 10.42 -3.71
CA ARG A 120 16.76 9.73 -2.71
C ARG A 120 15.40 10.39 -2.53
N TRP A 121 15.36 11.72 -2.40
CA TRP A 121 14.10 12.45 -2.20
C TRP A 121 13.26 12.49 -3.47
N ARG A 122 13.88 12.58 -4.65
CA ARG A 122 13.19 12.45 -5.94
C ARG A 122 12.53 11.08 -6.07
N ALA A 123 13.27 9.99 -5.84
CA ALA A 123 12.71 8.63 -5.89
C ALA A 123 11.60 8.40 -4.86
N ALA A 124 11.73 8.96 -3.65
CA ALA A 124 10.70 8.87 -2.63
C ALA A 124 9.41 9.61 -3.06
N TYR A 125 9.54 10.78 -3.68
CA TYR A 125 8.41 11.53 -4.23
C TYR A 125 7.70 10.75 -5.34
N ASP A 126 8.46 10.26 -6.34
CA ASP A 126 7.88 9.57 -7.49
C ASP A 126 7.16 8.29 -7.09
N LEU A 127 7.78 7.52 -6.19
CA LEU A 127 7.15 6.32 -5.64
C LEU A 127 5.91 6.66 -4.80
N ALA A 128 5.97 7.69 -3.95
CA ALA A 128 4.84 8.09 -3.12
C ALA A 128 3.64 8.54 -3.96
N LEU A 129 3.87 9.32 -5.03
CA LEU A 129 2.82 9.75 -5.95
C LEU A 129 2.18 8.54 -6.64
N ALA A 130 3.00 7.64 -7.19
CA ALA A 130 2.51 6.41 -7.81
C ALA A 130 1.69 5.54 -6.83
N GLN A 131 2.18 5.38 -5.60
CA GLN A 131 1.49 4.63 -4.56
C GLN A 131 0.17 5.26 -4.13
N CYS A 132 0.12 6.59 -3.96
CA CYS A 132 -1.11 7.26 -3.55
C CYS A 132 -2.22 7.08 -4.59
N LEU A 133 -1.89 7.25 -5.88
CA LEU A 133 -2.80 7.00 -7.00
C LEU A 133 -3.25 5.53 -7.04
N ALA A 134 -2.29 4.60 -6.97
CA ALA A 134 -2.56 3.16 -7.01
C ALA A 134 -3.45 2.68 -5.86
N TYR A 135 -3.18 3.15 -4.64
CA TYR A 135 -3.87 2.67 -3.44
C TYR A 135 -5.30 3.19 -3.42
N ARG A 136 -5.56 4.36 -4.00
CA ARG A 136 -6.93 4.85 -4.19
C ARG A 136 -7.74 3.94 -5.10
N VAL A 137 -7.17 3.50 -6.24
CA VAL A 137 -7.81 2.53 -7.14
C VAL A 137 -8.04 1.19 -6.43
N ARG A 138 -7.06 0.71 -5.65
CA ARG A 138 -7.17 -0.55 -4.90
C ARG A 138 -8.23 -0.51 -3.80
N LEU A 139 -8.34 0.60 -3.07
CA LEU A 139 -9.39 0.78 -2.07
C LEU A 139 -10.78 0.86 -2.70
N PHE A 140 -10.89 1.44 -3.89
CA PHE A 140 -12.13 1.40 -4.66
C PHE A 140 -12.47 -0.04 -5.07
N GLN A 141 -11.51 -0.78 -5.62
CA GLN A 141 -11.67 -2.20 -5.97
C GLN A 141 -12.00 -3.06 -4.75
N TYR A 142 -11.43 -2.75 -3.58
CA TYR A 142 -11.80 -3.36 -2.31
C TYR A 142 -13.27 -3.12 -1.97
N CYS A 143 -13.78 -1.89 -2.09
CA CYS A 143 -15.19 -1.59 -1.86
C CYS A 143 -16.10 -2.37 -2.84
N LEU A 144 -15.69 -2.51 -4.11
CA LEU A 144 -16.42 -3.32 -5.10
C LEU A 144 -16.43 -4.80 -4.70
N ALA A 145 -15.29 -5.34 -4.27
CA ALA A 145 -15.18 -6.72 -3.84
C ALA A 145 -16.03 -7.01 -2.60
N MET A 146 -16.07 -6.09 -1.63
CA MET A 146 -16.91 -6.16 -0.43
C MET A 146 -18.39 -6.27 -0.78
N ASP A 147 -18.91 -5.38 -1.62
CA ASP A 147 -20.33 -5.39 -2.01
C ASP A 147 -20.70 -6.62 -2.84
N LYS A 148 -19.86 -6.98 -3.83
CA LYS A 148 -20.09 -8.17 -4.66
C LYS A 148 -20.13 -9.44 -3.82
N HIS A 149 -19.24 -9.55 -2.84
CA HIS A 149 -19.21 -10.69 -1.93
C HIS A 149 -20.40 -10.66 -0.96
N ALA A 150 -20.79 -9.48 -0.47
CA ALA A 150 -21.93 -9.34 0.42
C ALA A 150 -23.27 -9.72 -0.26
N LYS A 151 -23.43 -9.38 -1.55
CA LYS A 151 -24.61 -9.70 -2.38
C LYS A 151 -24.71 -11.20 -2.70
N ASN A 152 -23.61 -11.83 -3.07
CA ASN A 152 -23.63 -13.21 -3.60
C ASN A 152 -23.19 -14.28 -2.60
N MET A 153 -22.59 -13.89 -1.47
CA MET A 153 -21.99 -14.70 -0.38
C MET A 153 -21.94 -16.22 -0.69
N PRO A 154 -20.92 -16.66 -1.46
CA PRO A 154 -20.86 -18.04 -1.92
C PRO A 154 -20.62 -19.01 -0.76
N VAL A 155 -21.11 -20.24 -0.88
CA VAL A 155 -20.72 -21.32 0.04
C VAL A 155 -19.27 -21.72 -0.27
N PRO A 156 -18.38 -21.84 0.74
CA PRO A 156 -17.02 -22.31 0.52
C PRO A 156 -16.99 -23.68 -0.17
N LYS A 157 -16.10 -23.84 -1.14
CA LYS A 157 -15.88 -25.09 -1.87
C LYS A 157 -15.07 -26.07 -1.05
N ASP A 158 -14.07 -25.59 -0.31
CA ASP A 158 -13.30 -26.44 0.59
C ASP A 158 -13.95 -26.50 1.98
N LYS A 159 -14.14 -27.72 2.47
CA LYS A 159 -14.69 -28.01 3.81
C LYS A 159 -13.77 -27.55 4.94
N LYS A 160 -12.47 -27.34 4.66
CA LYS A 160 -11.49 -26.84 5.63
C LYS A 160 -11.53 -25.32 5.76
N THR A 161 -12.12 -24.61 4.80
CA THR A 161 -12.23 -23.15 4.84
C THR A 161 -13.07 -22.72 6.03
N ASN A 162 -12.56 -21.79 6.83
CA ASN A 162 -13.30 -21.23 7.97
C ASN A 162 -13.41 -19.70 7.92
N VAL A 163 -12.77 -19.05 6.94
CA VAL A 163 -12.80 -17.59 6.76
C VAL A 163 -12.66 -17.20 5.29
N TRP A 164 -13.05 -15.96 4.99
CA TRP A 164 -12.80 -15.30 3.71
C TRP A 164 -11.65 -14.31 3.85
N SER A 165 -10.78 -14.20 2.85
CA SER A 165 -9.71 -13.20 2.82
C SER A 165 -9.72 -12.44 1.50
N VAL A 166 -9.40 -11.15 1.53
CA VAL A 166 -9.28 -10.31 0.34
C VAL A 166 -7.86 -10.43 -0.20
N HIS A 167 -7.77 -10.82 -1.46
CA HIS A 167 -6.50 -10.94 -2.17
C HIS A 167 -6.47 -10.02 -3.39
N ARG A 168 -5.25 -9.69 -3.81
CA ARG A 168 -4.98 -8.88 -4.99
C ARG A 168 -4.93 -9.75 -6.23
N ARG A 169 -5.41 -9.22 -7.36
CA ARG A 169 -5.29 -9.83 -8.69
C ARG A 169 -5.11 -8.74 -9.76
N LYS A 170 -4.65 -9.15 -10.95
CA LYS A 170 -4.48 -8.24 -12.09
C LYS A 170 -5.82 -7.75 -12.67
N GLU A 171 -6.80 -8.64 -12.73
CA GLU A 171 -8.12 -8.34 -13.28
C GLU A 171 -8.95 -7.50 -12.31
N MET A 172 -9.43 -6.35 -12.79
CA MET A 172 -10.29 -5.46 -12.02
C MET A 172 -11.75 -5.88 -12.13
N LEU A 173 -12.51 -5.64 -11.05
CA LEU A 173 -13.96 -5.75 -11.08
C LEU A 173 -14.55 -4.54 -11.81
N PRO A 174 -15.55 -4.74 -12.70
CA PRO A 174 -16.25 -3.63 -13.33
C PRO A 174 -17.05 -2.85 -12.25
N PRO A 175 -17.02 -1.52 -12.29
CA PRO A 175 -17.79 -0.70 -11.35
C PRO A 175 -19.29 -0.82 -11.61
N ASP A 176 -20.07 -1.12 -10.56
CA ASP A 176 -21.54 -1.07 -10.60
C ASP A 176 -22.01 0.41 -10.48
N PRO A 177 -22.90 0.90 -11.36
CA PRO A 177 -23.42 2.27 -11.31
C PRO A 177 -23.96 2.72 -9.94
N GLU A 178 -24.51 1.81 -9.13
CA GLU A 178 -25.00 2.15 -7.78
C GLU A 178 -23.85 2.44 -6.80
N GLN A 179 -22.75 1.71 -6.93
CA GLN A 179 -21.58 1.84 -6.06
C GLN A 179 -20.78 3.10 -6.37
N VAL A 180 -20.70 3.48 -7.65
CA VAL A 180 -20.10 4.74 -8.13
C VAL A 180 -20.77 5.95 -7.45
N LYS A 181 -22.10 5.91 -7.30
CA LYS A 181 -22.87 6.95 -6.58
C LYS A 181 -22.54 6.98 -5.09
N LEU A 182 -22.43 5.80 -4.45
CA LEU A 182 -22.14 5.71 -3.02
C LEU A 182 -20.74 6.21 -2.66
N THR A 183 -19.73 5.84 -3.46
CA THR A 183 -18.35 6.28 -3.25
C THR A 183 -18.09 7.70 -3.74
N LYS A 184 -19.01 8.28 -4.54
CA LYS A 184 -18.85 9.58 -5.23
C LYS A 184 -17.58 9.68 -6.09
N VAL A 185 -17.13 8.55 -6.65
CA VAL A 185 -15.91 8.49 -7.46
C VAL A 185 -16.32 8.23 -8.90
N SER A 186 -15.99 9.14 -9.82
CA SER A 186 -16.20 8.92 -11.25
C SER A 186 -15.33 7.77 -11.77
N THR A 187 -15.92 6.90 -12.59
CA THR A 187 -15.22 5.78 -13.23
C THR A 187 -14.12 6.27 -14.18
N GLU A 188 -14.34 7.40 -14.86
CA GLU A 188 -13.38 8.04 -15.74
C GLU A 188 -12.16 8.58 -14.97
N GLU A 189 -12.40 9.17 -13.80
CA GLU A 189 -11.34 9.68 -12.93
C GLU A 189 -10.49 8.51 -12.39
N LEU A 190 -11.09 7.37 -12.07
CA LEU A 190 -10.35 6.18 -11.64
C LEU A 190 -9.49 5.60 -12.76
N ASP A 191 -10.02 5.51 -13.98
CA ASP A 191 -9.23 5.04 -15.13
C ASP A 191 -8.06 5.99 -15.42
N LYS A 192 -8.29 7.30 -15.32
CA LYS A 192 -7.23 8.32 -15.43
C LYS A 192 -6.18 8.15 -14.32
N GLN A 193 -6.60 7.97 -13.07
CA GLN A 193 -5.70 7.76 -11.93
C GLN A 193 -4.92 6.44 -12.06
N LEU A 194 -5.54 5.38 -12.57
CA LEU A 194 -4.89 4.10 -12.85
C LEU A 194 -3.79 4.27 -13.90
N LYS A 195 -4.13 4.83 -15.07
CA LYS A 195 -3.16 5.09 -16.15
C LYS A 195 -2.02 5.98 -15.68
N LYS A 196 -2.34 7.02 -14.89
CA LYS A 196 -1.33 7.90 -14.29
C LYS A 196 -0.45 7.13 -13.30
N SER A 197 -1.02 6.31 -12.43
CA SER A 197 -0.29 5.43 -11.50
C SER A 197 0.68 4.52 -12.25
N GLU A 198 0.22 3.83 -13.30
CA GLU A 198 1.07 2.94 -14.09
C GLU A 198 2.21 3.69 -14.78
N ALA A 199 1.92 4.86 -15.36
CA ALA A 199 2.94 5.71 -15.96
C ALA A 199 3.98 6.15 -14.92
N GLN A 200 3.54 6.54 -13.72
CA GLN A 200 4.43 6.96 -12.63
C GLN A 200 5.28 5.81 -12.10
N TYR A 201 4.73 4.60 -11.93
CA TYR A 201 5.56 3.43 -11.58
C TYR A 201 6.59 3.11 -12.66
N LYS A 202 6.22 3.16 -13.94
CA LYS A 202 7.17 2.98 -15.06
C LYS A 202 8.25 4.06 -15.06
N LEU A 203 7.90 5.30 -14.72
CA LEU A 203 8.86 6.39 -14.56
C LEU A 203 9.85 6.10 -13.42
N VAL A 204 9.39 5.65 -12.25
CA VAL A 204 10.25 5.25 -11.12
C VAL A 204 11.25 4.16 -11.53
N ILE A 205 10.78 3.14 -12.24
CA ILE A 205 11.63 2.03 -12.72
C ILE A 205 12.69 2.55 -13.69
N LYS A 206 12.30 3.47 -14.58
CA LYS A 206 13.20 4.04 -15.60
C LYS A 206 14.22 5.02 -15.01
N GLU A 207 13.82 5.91 -14.10
CA GLU A 207 14.70 6.94 -13.55
C GLU A 207 15.54 6.47 -12.37
N HIS A 208 15.08 5.45 -11.63
CA HIS A 208 15.78 4.92 -10.45
C HIS A 208 16.08 3.42 -10.58
N PRO A 209 16.68 2.94 -11.69
CA PRO A 209 16.90 1.52 -11.93
C PRO A 209 17.86 0.92 -10.91
N GLY A 210 17.67 -0.36 -10.56
CA GLY A 210 18.54 -1.05 -9.62
C GLY A 210 18.42 -0.56 -8.16
N THR A 211 17.37 0.20 -7.84
CA THR A 211 17.13 0.71 -6.49
C THR A 211 15.92 0.03 -5.82
N PRO A 212 15.79 0.11 -4.48
CA PRO A 212 14.62 -0.37 -3.76
C PRO A 212 13.30 0.25 -4.23
N TRP A 213 13.31 1.49 -4.73
CA TRP A 213 12.12 2.17 -5.22
C TRP A 213 11.63 1.56 -6.54
N ALA A 214 12.54 1.28 -7.48
CA ALA A 214 12.21 0.58 -8.72
C ALA A 214 11.70 -0.84 -8.44
N GLN A 215 12.38 -1.60 -7.56
CA GLN A 215 11.92 -2.93 -7.17
C GLN A 215 10.51 -2.87 -6.56
N ARG A 216 10.23 -1.89 -5.70
CA ARG A 216 8.91 -1.71 -5.12
C ARG A 216 7.88 -1.37 -6.19
N ALA A 217 8.20 -0.48 -7.13
CA ALA A 217 7.33 -0.15 -8.25
C ALA A 217 7.00 -1.38 -9.12
N GLU A 218 8.00 -2.21 -9.45
CA GLU A 218 7.80 -3.47 -10.19
C GLU A 218 6.92 -4.44 -9.42
N TYR A 219 7.14 -4.58 -8.12
CA TYR A 219 6.32 -5.42 -7.26
C TYR A 219 4.85 -4.95 -7.28
N GLU A 220 4.62 -3.65 -7.11
CA GLU A 220 3.27 -3.08 -7.09
C GLU A 220 2.54 -3.29 -8.44
N LEU A 221 3.24 -3.12 -9.58
CA LEU A 221 2.70 -3.42 -10.91
C LEU A 221 2.40 -4.92 -11.11
N ARG A 222 3.25 -5.79 -10.58
CA ARG A 222 3.08 -7.25 -10.72
C ARG A 222 1.85 -7.77 -9.98
N GLN A 223 1.56 -7.21 -8.79
CA GLN A 223 0.41 -7.58 -7.96
C GLN A 223 -0.93 -7.23 -8.62
N GLY A 224 -0.96 -6.16 -9.42
CA GLY A 224 -2.18 -5.62 -10.02
C GLY A 224 -2.98 -4.71 -9.09
N PHE A 225 -4.16 -4.32 -9.56
CA PHE A 225 -5.02 -3.34 -8.90
C PHE A 225 -6.39 -3.90 -8.49
N GLY A 226 -6.78 -5.06 -9.01
CA GLY A 226 -8.03 -5.72 -8.68
C GLY A 226 -7.99 -6.39 -7.31
N MET A 227 -9.17 -6.48 -6.69
CA MET A 227 -9.38 -7.15 -5.40
C MET A 227 -10.47 -8.20 -5.55
N TYR A 228 -10.31 -9.32 -4.85
CA TYR A 228 -11.33 -10.37 -4.80
C TYR A 228 -11.28 -11.12 -3.47
N PHE A 229 -12.39 -11.76 -3.12
CA PHE A 229 -12.44 -12.65 -1.98
C PHE A 229 -12.03 -14.06 -2.37
N ALA A 230 -11.11 -14.65 -1.61
CA ALA A 230 -10.74 -16.04 -1.69
C ALA A 230 -11.03 -16.75 -0.37
N GLU A 231 -11.24 -18.05 -0.48
CA GLU A 231 -11.34 -18.95 0.67
C GLU A 231 -9.99 -19.03 1.37
N ASP A 232 -10.00 -18.96 2.70
CA ASP A 232 -8.80 -19.01 3.52
C ASP A 232 -9.04 -19.82 4.80
N PHE A 233 -7.96 -20.28 5.42
CA PHE A 233 -7.99 -21.05 6.64
C PHE A 233 -7.20 -20.35 7.74
N ARG A 234 -7.87 -20.07 8.85
CA ARG A 234 -7.27 -19.57 10.07
C ARG A 234 -7.27 -20.66 11.13
N ASP A 235 -6.09 -21.15 11.50
CA ASP A 235 -5.97 -22.13 12.59
C ASP A 235 -6.49 -21.54 13.92
N PRO A 236 -7.45 -22.18 14.61
CA PRO A 236 -7.93 -21.74 15.92
C PRO A 236 -6.83 -21.59 16.98
N ARG A 237 -5.71 -22.32 16.84
CA ARG A 237 -4.57 -22.23 17.77
C ARG A 237 -3.93 -20.84 17.81
N TYR A 238 -4.13 -20.02 16.78
CA TYR A 238 -3.64 -18.64 16.78
C TYR A 238 -4.27 -17.79 17.90
N ASP A 239 -5.46 -18.13 18.39
CA ASP A 239 -6.12 -17.40 19.49
C ASP A 239 -5.48 -17.68 20.86
N GLY A 240 -4.71 -18.76 20.98
CA GLY A 240 -3.96 -19.15 22.18
C GLY A 240 -2.51 -18.65 22.21
N VAL A 241 -2.00 -18.06 21.12
CA VAL A 241 -0.63 -17.53 21.07
C VAL A 241 -0.49 -16.34 22.03
N GLY A 242 0.47 -16.42 22.96
CA GLY A 242 0.65 -15.42 24.03
C GLY A 242 -0.16 -15.67 25.30
N LYS A 243 -1.18 -16.54 25.26
CA LYS A 243 -1.90 -17.03 26.46
C LYS A 243 -1.38 -18.40 26.89
N ASP A 244 -1.43 -19.36 25.98
CA ASP A 244 -1.05 -20.77 26.20
C ASP A 244 0.37 -21.04 25.70
N ILE A 245 0.78 -20.36 24.63
CA ILE A 245 2.14 -20.42 24.09
C ILE A 245 2.89 -19.18 24.56
N LYS A 246 3.76 -19.35 25.57
CA LYS A 246 4.65 -18.30 26.05
C LYS A 246 5.67 -17.97 24.97
N LEU A 247 5.53 -16.80 24.35
CA LEU A 247 6.57 -16.27 23.48
C LEU A 247 7.79 -15.93 24.35
N PRO A 248 9.02 -16.29 23.93
CA PRO A 248 10.21 -15.84 24.62
C PRO A 248 10.22 -14.31 24.68
N LYS A 249 10.46 -13.76 25.87
CA LYS A 249 10.64 -12.32 26.02
C LYS A 249 11.93 -11.94 25.28
N LEU A 250 11.80 -11.08 24.27
CA LEU A 250 12.90 -10.39 23.61
C LEU A 250 13.44 -9.29 24.52
#